data_AF-A0A2S7X3D9-F1
#
_entry.id   AF-A0A2S7X3D9-F1
#
_cell.length_a   1.000
_cell.length_b   1.000
_cell.length_c   1.000
_cell.angle_alpha   90.00
_cell.angle_beta   90.00
_cell.angle_gamma   90.00
#
_symmetry.space_group_name_H-M   'P 1'
#
loop_
_entity.id
_entity.type
_entity.pdbx_description
1 polymer ?
#
loop_
_entity_poly.entity_id
_entity_poly.type
_entity_poly.pdbx_seq_one_letter_code
_entity_poly.pdbx_strand_id
1 'polypeptide(L)'
;MYRSEVTHLYKYRAFNEFTLDIIANNKVYLPKPVVFNDPYDCKIEIDKNVSMTEYLTILKHDAARYFVPNEQLEMEILKVKNQGVIR
;
A
#
# COMPACT_ATOMS: atom_id res chain seq x y z
N MET A 1 37.85 -3.41 -1.96
CA MET A 1 36.90 -2.79 -2.91
C MET A 1 35.88 -2.01 -2.09
N TYR A 2 36.00 -0.68 -2.02
CA TYR A 2 35.15 0.16 -1.17
C TYR A 2 33.80 0.37 -1.87
N ARG A 3 32.71 -0.16 -1.31
CA ARG A 3 31.35 0.17 -1.75
C ARG A 3 30.90 1.36 -0.92
N SER A 4 30.76 2.53 -1.55
CA SER A 4 30.11 3.67 -0.91
C SER A 4 28.68 3.27 -0.55
N GLU A 5 28.33 3.34 0.73
CA GLU A 5 26.95 3.17 1.18
C GLU A 5 26.14 4.37 0.65
N VAL A 6 25.16 4.09 -0.21
CA VAL A 6 24.24 5.12 -0.68
C VAL A 6 23.36 5.50 0.49
N THR A 7 23.61 6.68 1.07
CA THR A 7 22.84 7.17 2.23
C THR A 7 21.55 7.87 1.81
N HIS A 8 21.49 8.41 0.59
CA HIS A 8 20.35 9.20 0.11
C HIS A 8 20.11 9.01 -1.39
N LEU A 9 18.84 9.01 -1.80
CA LEU A 9 18.40 8.97 -3.18
C LEU A 9 17.50 10.17 -3.46
N TYR A 10 17.81 10.94 -4.51
CA TYR A 10 17.00 12.09 -4.94
C TYR A 10 16.44 11.85 -6.33
N LYS A 11 15.15 12.16 -6.54
CA LYS A 11 14.51 12.10 -7.85
C LYS A 11 14.05 13.51 -8.24
N TYR A 12 14.75 14.13 -9.18
CA TYR A 12 14.37 15.44 -9.68
C TYR A 12 13.11 15.35 -10.53
N ARG A 13 12.13 16.22 -10.27
CA ARG A 13 10.89 16.35 -11.04
C ARG A 13 10.81 17.79 -11.54
N ALA A 14 10.51 17.96 -12.83
CA ALA A 14 10.30 19.30 -13.38
C ALA A 14 9.03 19.91 -12.77
N PHE A 15 9.07 21.20 -12.43
CA PHE A 15 7.88 21.94 -12.06
C PHE A 15 6.96 22.04 -13.29
N ASN A 16 5.73 21.55 -13.14
CA ASN A 16 4.68 21.67 -14.14
C ASN A 16 3.35 22.02 -13.47
N GLU A 17 2.30 22.18 -14.28
CA GLU A 17 0.94 22.48 -13.80
C GLU A 17 0.47 21.51 -12.71
N PHE A 18 0.79 20.22 -12.84
CA PHE A 18 0.44 19.22 -11.84
C PHE A 18 1.20 19.41 -10.52
N THR A 19 2.46 19.87 -10.57
CA THR A 19 3.26 20.12 -9.36
C THR A 19 2.67 21.26 -8.55
N LEU A 20 2.27 22.35 -9.22
CA LEU A 20 1.61 23.48 -8.57
C LEU A 20 0.24 23.07 -8.03
N ASP A 21 -0.53 22.28 -8.78
CA ASP A 21 -1.85 21.81 -8.36
C ASP A 21 -1.79 20.83 -7.18
N ILE A 22 -0.79 19.94 -7.13
CA ILE A 22 -0.51 19.07 -5.98
C ILE A 22 -0.32 19.93 -4.72
N ILE A 23 0.51 20.97 -4.80
CA ILE A 23 0.84 21.83 -3.65
C ILE A 23 -0.38 22.66 -3.23
N ALA A 24 -1.08 23.27 -4.19
CA ALA A 24 -2.18 24.19 -3.91
C ALA A 24 -3.45 23.46 -3.45
N ASN A 25 -3.74 22.30 -4.02
CA ASN A 25 -5.02 21.61 -3.86
C ASN A 25 -4.92 20.27 -3.15
N ASN A 26 -3.73 19.84 -2.74
CA ASN A 26 -3.48 18.53 -2.12
C ASN A 26 -4.02 17.36 -2.97
N LYS A 27 -3.90 17.47 -4.30
CA LYS A 27 -4.39 16.48 -5.28
C LYS A 27 -3.24 15.77 -5.95
N VAL A 28 -3.22 14.44 -5.90
CA VAL A 28 -2.18 13.63 -6.56
C VAL A 28 -2.70 13.09 -7.89
N TYR A 29 -1.90 13.25 -8.94
CA TYR A 29 -2.18 12.75 -10.27
C TYR A 29 -1.40 11.45 -10.51
N LEU A 30 -2.11 10.41 -10.93
CA LEU A 30 -1.52 9.12 -11.29
C LEU A 30 -1.60 8.91 -12.81
N PRO A 31 -0.58 8.29 -13.43
CA PRO A 31 -0.67 7.91 -14.83
C PRO A 31 -1.85 6.98 -15.07
N LYS A 32 -2.47 7.08 -16.25
CA LYS A 32 -3.46 6.08 -16.68
C LYS A 32 -2.75 4.73 -16.85
N PRO A 33 -3.39 3.59 -16.55
CA PRO A 33 -2.77 2.27 -16.74
C PRO A 33 -2.23 2.04 -18.16
N VAL A 34 -2.86 2.64 -19.18
CA VAL A 34 -2.42 2.57 -20.59
C VAL A 34 -1.06 3.19 -20.86
N VAL A 35 -0.55 4.07 -19.99
CA VAL A 35 0.77 4.71 -20.13
C VAL A 35 1.82 4.12 -19.19
N PHE A 36 1.50 3.05 -18.47
CA PHE A 36 2.45 2.32 -17.64
C PHE A 36 3.54 1.73 -18.54
N ASN A 37 4.79 2.02 -18.23
CA ASN A 37 5.94 1.60 -19.01
C ASN A 37 6.72 0.47 -18.34
N ASP A 38 6.37 0.09 -17.11
CA ASP A 38 6.91 -1.09 -16.46
C ASP A 38 5.98 -2.30 -16.76
N PRO A 39 6.49 -3.40 -17.33
CA PRO A 39 5.71 -4.63 -17.53
C PRO A 39 5.20 -5.23 -16.21
N TYR A 40 5.70 -4.77 -15.06
CA TYR A 40 5.28 -5.18 -13.72
C TYR A 40 4.36 -4.16 -13.02
N ASP A 41 4.11 -2.96 -13.58
CA ASP A 41 3.24 -1.93 -12.95
C ASP A 41 1.83 -2.46 -12.62
N CYS A 42 1.34 -3.44 -13.41
CA CYS A 42 0.05 -4.11 -13.22
C CYS A 42 0.16 -5.56 -12.73
N LYS A 43 1.36 -6.06 -12.41
CA LYS A 43 1.54 -7.44 -11.95
C LYS A 43 1.25 -7.54 -10.45
N ILE A 44 -0.02 -7.48 -10.11
CA ILE A 44 -0.49 -7.74 -8.75
C ILE A 44 -0.52 -9.26 -8.55
N GLU A 45 0.47 -9.80 -7.85
CA GLU A 45 0.47 -11.19 -7.41
C GLU A 45 -0.42 -11.29 -6.16
N ILE A 46 -1.60 -11.89 -6.32
CA ILE A 46 -2.45 -12.24 -5.17
C ILE A 46 -1.93 -13.56 -4.62
N ASP A 47 -1.22 -13.49 -3.49
CA ASP A 47 -0.87 -14.69 -2.75
C ASP A 47 -2.13 -15.29 -2.12
N LYS A 48 -2.49 -16.49 -2.56
CA LYS A 48 -3.65 -17.23 -2.04
C LYS A 48 -3.29 -18.07 -0.81
N ASN A 49 -2.01 -18.16 -0.46
CA ASN A 49 -1.51 -19.00 0.62
C ASN A 49 -1.18 -18.22 1.90
N VAL A 50 -1.68 -16.99 2.02
CA VAL A 50 -1.50 -16.19 3.23
C VAL A 50 -2.09 -16.92 4.43
N SER A 51 -1.25 -17.17 5.44
CA SER A 51 -1.68 -17.81 6.68
C SER A 51 -2.67 -16.92 7.44
N MET A 52 -3.56 -17.51 8.23
CA MET A 52 -4.48 -16.75 9.08
C MET A 52 -3.73 -15.78 10.02
N THR A 53 -2.55 -16.18 10.49
CA THR A 53 -1.67 -15.35 11.32
C THR A 53 -1.13 -14.12 10.57
N GLU A 54 -0.69 -14.29 9.33
CA GLU A 54 -0.23 -13.17 8.50
C GLU A 54 -1.39 -12.24 8.15
N TYR A 55 -2.54 -12.81 7.78
CA TYR A 55 -3.75 -12.04 7.50
C TYR A 55 -4.16 -11.17 8.69
N LEU A 56 -4.21 -11.73 9.90
CA LEU A 56 -4.52 -10.97 11.12
C LEU A 56 -3.47 -9.90 11.44
N THR A 57 -2.21 -10.14 11.09
CA THR A 57 -1.12 -9.16 11.27
C THR A 57 -1.32 -7.96 10.35
N ILE A 58 -1.62 -8.20 9.07
CA ILE A 58 -1.93 -7.17 8.08
C ILE A 58 -3.17 -6.37 8.52
N LEU A 59 -4.24 -7.06 8.95
CA LEU A 59 -5.47 -6.43 9.40
C LEU A 59 -5.24 -5.46 10.57
N LYS A 60 -4.42 -5.86 11.57
CA LYS A 60 -4.06 -4.99 12.70
C LYS A 60 -3.25 -3.78 12.28
N HIS A 61 -2.31 -3.97 11.36
CA HIS A 61 -1.50 -2.88 10.82
C HIS A 61 -2.37 -1.84 10.11
N ASP A 62 -3.31 -2.29 9.28
CA ASP A 62 -4.21 -1.40 8.56
C ASP A 62 -5.19 -0.69 9.49
N ALA A 63 -5.73 -1.40 10.49
CA ALA A 63 -6.58 -0.78 11.52
C ALA A 63 -5.86 0.36 12.24
N ALA A 64 -4.58 0.20 12.58
CA ALA A 64 -3.77 1.26 13.16
C ALA A 64 -3.56 2.44 12.19
N ARG A 65 -3.28 2.15 10.91
CA ARG A 65 -3.11 3.16 9.86
C ARG A 65 -4.35 4.04 9.66
N TYR A 66 -5.53 3.45 9.76
CA TYR A 66 -6.81 4.13 9.53
C TYR A 66 -7.50 4.58 10.83
N PHE A 67 -6.83 4.48 11.99
CA PHE A 67 -7.39 4.84 13.30
C PHE A 67 -8.72 4.15 13.60
N VAL A 68 -8.84 2.88 13.21
CA VAL A 68 -10.05 2.08 13.45
C VAL A 68 -10.20 1.83 14.95
N PRO A 69 -11.40 2.04 15.54
CA PRO A 69 -11.64 1.74 16.95
C PRO A 69 -11.41 0.25 17.27
N ASN A 70 -10.83 -0.03 18.45
CA ASN A 70 -10.51 -1.40 18.88
C ASN A 70 -11.73 -2.32 18.87
N GLU A 71 -12.90 -1.83 19.27
CA GLU A 71 -14.14 -2.60 19.29
C GLU A 71 -14.53 -3.10 17.89
N GLN A 72 -14.33 -2.26 16.87
CA GLN A 72 -14.59 -2.61 15.49
C GLN A 72 -13.58 -3.65 14.97
N LEU A 73 -12.30 -3.49 15.31
CA LEU A 73 -11.26 -4.46 14.96
C LEU A 73 -11.53 -5.84 15.57
N GLU A 74 -11.91 -5.91 16.84
CA GLU A 74 -12.21 -7.18 17.51
C GLU A 74 -13.41 -7.90 16.86
N MET A 75 -14.44 -7.15 16.47
CA MET A 75 -15.58 -7.68 15.71
C MET A 75 -15.16 -8.24 14.35
N GLU A 76 -14.26 -7.56 13.65
CA GLU A 76 -13.69 -8.00 12.37
C GLU A 76 -12.89 -9.31 12.54
N ILE A 77 -12.01 -9.36 13.54
CA ILE A 77 -11.21 -10.55 13.87
C ILE A 77 -12.11 -11.74 14.22
N LEU A 78 -13.18 -11.51 14.98
CA LEU A 78 -14.14 -12.55 15.33
C LEU A 78 -14.88 -13.10 14.10
N LYS A 79 -15.31 -12.23 13.18
CA LYS A 79 -15.93 -12.64 11.90
C LYS A 79 -14.98 -13.50 11.08
N VAL A 80 -13.73 -13.09 10.93
CA VAL A 80 -12.71 -13.81 10.15
C VAL A 80 -12.44 -15.20 10.75
N LYS A 81 -12.34 -15.30 12.08
CA LYS A 81 -12.18 -16.59 12.76
C LYS A 81 -13.40 -17.51 12.60
N ASN A 82 -14.61 -16.94 12.62
CA ASN A 82 -15.86 -17.69 12.53
C ASN A 82 -16.20 -18.12 11.10
N GLN A 83 -15.78 -17.38 10.07
CA GLN A 83 -16.07 -17.66 8.67
C GLN A 83 -15.19 -18.76 8.07
N GLY A 84 -14.17 -19.26 8.78
CA GLY A 84 -13.44 -20.49 8.46
C GLY A 84 -13.09 -20.68 6.99
N VAL A 85 -11.93 -20.16 6.57
CA VAL A 85 -11.17 -20.50 5.34
C VAL A 85 -12.00 -21.26 4.29
N ILE A 86 -12.63 -20.54 3.36
CA ILE A 86 -13.08 -21.16 2.11
C ILE A 86 -11.80 -21.63 1.39
N ARG A 87 -11.58 -22.94 1.40
CA ARG A 87 -10.57 -23.62 0.60
C ARG A 87 -10.87 -23.51 -0.89
#